data_AF-A0A944Z9A9-F1
#
_entry.id   AF-A0A944Z9A9-F1
#
_cell.length_a   1.000
_cell.length_b   1.000
_cell.length_c   1.000
_cell.angle_alpha   90.00
_cell.angle_beta   90.00
_cell.angle_gamma   90.00
#
_symmetry.space_group_name_H-M   'P 1'
#
loop_
_entity.id
_entity.type
_entity.pdbx_description
1 polymer ?
#
loop_
_entity_poly.entity_id
_entity_poly.type
_entity_poly.pdbx_seq_one_letter_code
_entity_poly.pdbx_strand_id
1 'polypeptide(L)'
;MTERLFGRATSPMLFALYAIALVSVLFIASNIDPQPTRAATGEVVMLDTTDVGFGAGTLASSFVAAGKTVVYKTPTDWAAMTAAEFAAYDAVVLADPTCQTGTAAITAAIGNAATWGSVVDGNVIIIGTDEQYHNGTGGQTLMNGAAPFTVAEPGKTGAYISLSCYYHGAAPSTPLPMLDAAFGSTGDFTTTGVPGCFDSAHIVATHPAFTSAGVTDATLSGWGCSVHEAFDAWPVGFEVLAIALTGTAYNAPDGTIGTPYILARGVE
;
A
#
# COMPACT_ATOMS: atom_id res chain seq x y z
N MET A 1 7.11 27.27 111.45
CA MET A 1 7.57 26.00 110.86
C MET A 1 6.38 25.43 110.10
N THR A 2 6.23 25.70 108.80
CA THR A 2 6.68 24.84 107.66
C THR A 2 6.09 23.43 107.75
N GLU A 3 5.41 22.85 106.75
CA GLU A 3 5.28 23.11 105.32
C GLU A 3 4.09 22.29 104.76
N ARG A 4 3.59 22.72 103.60
CA ARG A 4 2.52 22.08 102.80
C ARG A 4 3.01 20.79 102.15
N LEU A 5 2.13 19.81 101.86
CA LEU A 5 2.15 19.08 100.57
C LEU A 5 0.85 18.26 100.34
N PHE A 6 0.18 18.55 99.22
CA PHE A 6 -0.53 17.70 98.21
C PHE A 6 -1.41 16.52 98.69
N GLY A 7 -2.59 16.23 98.15
CA GLY A 7 -3.17 16.48 96.83
C GLY A 7 -3.93 15.20 96.44
N ARG A 8 -5.26 15.28 96.31
CA ARG A 8 -6.21 14.16 96.17
C ARG A 8 -6.39 13.71 94.72
N ALA A 9 -6.58 12.39 94.58
CA ALA A 9 -7.63 11.71 93.80
C ALA A 9 -7.50 11.46 92.27
N THR A 10 -7.50 10.16 91.95
CA THR A 10 -8.36 9.39 90.99
C THR A 10 -8.20 9.53 89.46
N SER A 11 -7.86 8.38 88.83
CA SER A 11 -8.04 7.92 87.42
C SER A 11 -9.51 7.99 86.92
N PRO A 12 -9.91 7.63 85.66
CA PRO A 12 -9.20 6.97 84.53
C PRO A 12 -9.55 7.47 83.09
N MET A 13 -8.94 6.82 82.07
CA MET A 13 -9.38 6.58 80.67
C MET A 13 -10.01 7.72 79.83
N LEU A 14 -9.42 8.03 78.66
CA LEU A 14 -10.19 8.23 77.43
C LEU A 14 -9.36 8.02 76.14
N PHE A 15 -10.09 7.57 75.12
CA PHE A 15 -9.68 7.02 73.83
C PHE A 15 -9.05 8.02 72.82
N ALA A 16 -8.40 7.41 71.83
CA ALA A 16 -7.74 7.94 70.63
C ALA A 16 -8.54 8.94 69.77
N LEU A 17 -7.82 9.75 68.96
CA LEU A 17 -8.05 9.90 67.52
C LEU A 17 -6.99 10.83 66.88
N TYR A 18 -6.08 10.25 66.10
CA TYR A 18 -5.27 10.96 65.11
C TYR A 18 -6.13 11.18 63.86
N ALA A 19 -6.33 12.43 63.45
CA ALA A 19 -6.92 12.76 62.15
C ALA A 19 -5.83 12.69 61.07
N ILE A 20 -5.88 11.67 60.21
CA ILE A 20 -5.15 11.65 58.94
C ILE A 20 -6.07 12.26 57.89
N ALA A 21 -5.71 13.43 57.38
CA ALA A 21 -6.36 14.02 56.22
C ALA A 21 -5.94 13.24 54.96
N LEU A 22 -6.85 12.39 54.46
CA LEU A 22 -6.75 11.80 53.12
C LEU A 22 -7.07 12.90 52.09
N VAL A 23 -6.05 13.41 51.42
CA VAL A 23 -6.21 14.19 50.19
C VAL A 23 -6.53 13.20 49.07
N SER A 24 -7.82 13.04 48.77
CA SER A 24 -8.28 12.31 47.61
C SER A 24 -7.95 13.11 46.35
N VAL A 25 -6.81 12.84 45.72
CA VAL A 25 -6.55 13.33 44.35
C VAL A 25 -7.46 12.52 43.42
N LEU A 26 -8.58 13.13 43.05
CA LEU A 26 -9.46 12.61 42.02
C LEU A 26 -8.73 12.76 40.68
N PHE A 27 -8.04 11.70 40.24
CA PHE A 27 -7.61 11.60 38.84
C PHE A 27 -8.86 11.41 38.00
N ILE A 28 -9.37 12.51 37.45
CA ILE A 28 -10.29 12.44 36.32
C ILE A 28 -9.43 11.90 35.17
N ALA A 29 -9.54 10.60 34.89
CA ALA A 29 -9.10 10.05 33.62
C ALA A 29 -9.96 10.71 32.56
N SER A 30 -9.48 11.82 32.01
CA SER A 30 -9.95 12.31 30.72
C SER A 30 -9.73 11.16 29.75
N ASN A 31 -10.83 10.56 29.28
CA ASN A 31 -10.85 9.75 28.08
C ASN A 31 -10.47 10.69 26.92
N ILE A 32 -9.18 10.99 26.81
CA ILE A 32 -8.62 11.51 25.59
C ILE A 32 -8.64 10.30 24.68
N ASP A 33 -9.70 10.22 23.87
CA ASP A 33 -9.69 9.37 22.69
C ASP A 33 -8.36 9.67 21.98
N PRO A 34 -7.44 8.71 21.83
CA PRO A 34 -6.23 8.96 21.07
C PRO A 34 -6.70 9.38 19.68
N GLN A 35 -6.59 10.67 19.38
CA GLN A 35 -6.68 11.14 18.01
C GLN A 35 -5.70 10.28 17.22
N PRO A 36 -6.12 9.68 16.09
CA PRO A 36 -5.21 8.90 15.27
C PRO A 36 -4.00 9.77 15.00
N THR A 37 -2.85 9.32 15.49
CA THR A 37 -1.57 9.93 15.18
C THR A 37 -1.49 9.99 13.66
N ARG A 38 -1.39 11.20 13.11
CA ARG A 38 -1.06 11.42 11.71
C ARG A 38 0.13 10.50 11.37
N ALA A 39 -0.01 9.79 10.24
CA ALA A 39 0.93 8.87 9.60
C ALA A 39 2.42 8.99 10.00
N ALA A 40 3.12 7.85 10.05
CA ALA A 40 4.58 7.83 10.02
C ALA A 40 5.04 8.35 8.65
N THR A 41 5.13 9.66 8.51
CA THR A 41 5.55 10.32 7.27
C THR A 41 6.86 9.72 6.79
N GLY A 42 6.90 9.27 5.54
CA GLY A 42 8.09 8.65 4.97
C GLY A 42 8.10 7.12 5.02
N GLU A 43 7.02 6.43 5.40
CA GLU A 43 6.94 4.97 5.33
C GLU A 43 5.95 4.49 4.27
N VAL A 44 6.25 3.35 3.63
CA VAL A 44 5.30 2.58 2.80
C VAL A 44 5.07 1.21 3.41
N VAL A 45 3.86 0.68 3.31
CA VAL A 45 3.54 -0.68 3.77
C VAL A 45 3.55 -1.65 2.61
N MET A 46 4.28 -2.75 2.75
CA MET A 46 4.45 -3.76 1.71
C MET A 46 4.05 -5.15 2.24
N LEU A 47 3.22 -5.87 1.49
CA LEU A 47 2.88 -7.26 1.81
C LEU A 47 4.09 -8.16 1.52
N ASP A 48 4.64 -8.82 2.53
CA ASP A 48 5.91 -9.52 2.42
C ASP A 48 5.92 -10.69 1.42
N THR A 49 4.78 -11.34 1.22
CA THR A 49 4.61 -12.42 0.24
C THR A 49 4.66 -11.95 -1.21
N THR A 50 4.64 -10.64 -1.44
CA THR A 50 4.66 -10.05 -2.79
C THR A 50 6.04 -9.59 -3.23
N ASP A 51 7.05 -9.58 -2.36
CA ASP A 51 8.36 -9.01 -2.67
C ASP A 51 9.50 -10.01 -2.45
N VAL A 52 10.62 -9.80 -3.14
CA VAL A 52 11.84 -10.63 -3.00
C VAL A 52 12.76 -10.15 -1.87
N GLY A 53 12.38 -9.10 -1.15
CA GLY A 53 13.10 -8.53 -0.03
C GLY A 53 13.99 -7.34 -0.39
N PHE A 54 14.82 -6.93 0.57
CA PHE A 54 15.74 -5.82 0.39
C PHE A 54 17.00 -6.22 -0.40
N GLY A 55 17.20 -5.57 -1.54
CA GLY A 55 18.43 -5.69 -2.34
C GLY A 55 18.51 -4.60 -3.39
N ALA A 56 19.71 -4.33 -3.91
CA ALA A 56 19.83 -3.48 -5.10
C ALA A 56 19.07 -4.14 -6.26
N GLY A 57 18.25 -3.36 -6.96
CA GLY A 57 17.45 -3.91 -8.06
C GLY A 57 16.08 -4.46 -7.63
N THR A 58 15.59 -4.09 -6.44
CA THR A 58 14.24 -4.46 -5.98
C THR A 58 13.30 -3.26 -5.92
N LEU A 59 11.98 -3.50 -5.93
CA LEU A 59 10.99 -2.45 -5.74
C LEU A 59 11.23 -1.70 -4.42
N ALA A 60 11.56 -2.43 -3.35
CA ALA A 60 11.89 -1.83 -2.06
C ALA A 60 13.05 -0.82 -2.17
N SER A 61 14.08 -1.11 -2.96
CA SER A 61 15.18 -0.15 -3.20
C SER A 61 14.75 1.10 -3.97
N SER A 62 13.72 1.00 -4.81
CA SER A 62 13.14 2.15 -5.53
C SER A 62 12.39 3.08 -4.58
N PHE A 63 11.64 2.53 -3.61
CA PHE A 63 11.02 3.33 -2.54
C PHE A 63 12.06 3.99 -1.62
N VAL A 64 13.14 3.28 -1.29
CA VAL A 64 14.26 3.87 -0.52
C VAL A 64 14.92 5.01 -1.29
N ALA A 65 15.12 4.88 -2.60
CA ALA A 65 15.62 5.95 -3.45
C ALA A 65 14.65 7.16 -3.51
N ALA A 66 13.35 6.92 -3.38
CA ALA A 66 12.31 7.94 -3.23
C ALA A 66 12.22 8.54 -1.81
N GLY A 67 13.16 8.20 -0.91
CA GLY A 67 13.23 8.73 0.45
C GLY A 67 12.24 8.09 1.42
N LYS A 68 11.79 6.86 1.14
CA LYS A 68 10.83 6.12 1.97
C LYS A 68 11.49 4.95 2.70
N THR A 69 10.94 4.61 3.86
CA THR A 69 11.22 3.37 4.57
C THR A 69 10.16 2.34 4.18
N VAL A 70 10.59 1.12 3.85
CA VAL A 70 9.66 0.02 3.55
C VAL A 70 9.38 -0.76 4.82
N VAL A 71 8.10 -0.87 5.18
CA VAL A 71 7.61 -1.65 6.31
C VAL A 71 6.90 -2.88 5.80
N TYR A 72 7.53 -4.04 5.98
CA TYR A 72 6.92 -5.32 5.62
C TYR A 72 5.87 -5.77 6.63
N LYS A 73 4.79 -6.36 6.12
CA LYS A 73 3.75 -7.01 6.91
C LYS A 73 3.58 -8.44 6.43
N THR A 74 3.53 -9.37 7.39
CA THR A 74 3.13 -10.75 7.11
C THR A 74 1.67 -10.79 6.66
N PRO A 75 1.19 -11.88 6.03
CA PRO A 75 -0.22 -12.01 5.66
C PRO A 75 -1.16 -11.87 6.88
N THR A 76 -0.73 -12.37 8.05
CA THR A 76 -1.48 -12.27 9.30
C THR A 76 -1.55 -10.84 9.80
N ASP A 77 -0.42 -10.12 9.82
CA ASP A 77 -0.38 -8.73 10.26
C ASP A 77 -1.19 -7.83 9.31
N TRP A 78 -1.01 -8.01 8.00
CA TRP A 78 -1.76 -7.28 6.97
C TRP A 78 -3.27 -7.47 7.13
N ALA A 79 -3.73 -8.71 7.31
CA ALA A 79 -5.15 -9.00 7.48
C ALA A 79 -5.74 -8.41 8.76
N ALA A 80 -4.92 -8.21 9.80
CA ALA A 80 -5.33 -7.60 11.06
C ALA A 80 -5.36 -6.06 11.01
N MET A 81 -4.70 -5.44 10.03
CA MET A 81 -4.64 -3.98 9.92
C MET A 81 -6.01 -3.37 9.63
N THR A 82 -6.30 -2.29 10.35
CA THR A 82 -7.45 -1.42 10.16
C THR A 82 -7.19 -0.39 9.06
N ALA A 83 -8.26 0.23 8.57
CA ALA A 83 -8.16 1.33 7.61
C ALA A 83 -7.27 2.48 8.12
N ALA A 84 -7.39 2.84 9.40
CA ALA A 84 -6.56 3.87 10.02
C ALA A 84 -5.06 3.51 10.05
N GLU A 85 -4.73 2.22 10.22
CA GLU A 85 -3.34 1.76 10.16
C GLU A 85 -2.80 1.78 8.72
N PHE A 86 -3.62 1.46 7.71
CA PHE A 86 -3.22 1.64 6.31
C PHE A 86 -3.02 3.11 5.94
N ALA A 87 -3.90 4.01 6.40
CA ALA A 87 -3.83 5.45 6.17
C ALA A 87 -2.59 6.11 6.82
N ALA A 88 -1.88 5.37 7.69
CA ALA A 88 -0.68 5.84 8.34
C ALA A 88 0.58 5.74 7.45
N TYR A 89 0.48 5.16 6.25
CA TYR A 89 1.58 5.01 5.30
C TYR A 89 1.37 5.89 4.07
N ASP A 90 2.47 6.33 3.45
CA ASP A 90 2.46 7.12 2.21
C ASP A 90 1.99 6.29 1.01
N ALA A 91 2.14 4.95 1.06
CA ALA A 91 1.58 4.05 0.06
C ALA A 91 1.32 2.64 0.60
N VAL A 92 0.33 1.99 -0.01
CA VAL A 92 0.07 0.54 0.07
C VAL A 92 0.75 -0.14 -1.11
N VAL A 93 1.57 -1.17 -0.88
CA VAL A 93 2.38 -1.80 -1.93
C VAL A 93 2.13 -3.31 -2.01
N LEU A 94 1.76 -3.76 -3.20
CA LEU A 94 1.77 -5.14 -3.64
C LEU A 94 2.80 -5.24 -4.76
N ALA A 95 3.96 -5.81 -4.45
CA ALA A 95 5.10 -5.90 -5.34
C ALA A 95 4.98 -7.10 -6.32
N ASP A 96 6.00 -7.31 -7.16
CA ASP A 96 6.13 -8.51 -7.99
C ASP A 96 7.01 -9.57 -7.27
N PRO A 97 6.46 -10.74 -6.89
CA PRO A 97 7.21 -11.81 -6.24
C PRO A 97 8.01 -12.65 -7.26
N THR A 98 8.45 -12.04 -8.36
CA THR A 98 9.23 -12.66 -9.44
C THR A 98 8.42 -13.69 -10.23
N CYS A 99 7.38 -13.20 -10.92
CA CYS A 99 6.49 -13.97 -11.80
C CYS A 99 5.87 -15.21 -11.13
N GLN A 100 5.05 -15.01 -10.10
CA GLN A 100 4.26 -16.10 -9.53
C GLN A 100 2.92 -16.24 -10.23
N THR A 101 2.52 -17.48 -10.55
CA THR A 101 1.21 -17.74 -11.14
C THR A 101 0.16 -18.01 -10.06
N GLY A 102 -1.05 -17.50 -10.29
CA GLY A 102 -2.13 -17.53 -9.32
C GLY A 102 -1.97 -16.53 -8.17
N THR A 103 -3.03 -16.34 -7.39
CA THR A 103 -3.15 -15.23 -6.45
C THR A 103 -2.69 -15.53 -5.02
N ALA A 104 -1.95 -16.62 -4.82
CA ALA A 104 -1.55 -17.08 -3.49
C ALA A 104 -0.79 -15.98 -2.71
N ALA A 105 0.15 -15.30 -3.38
CA ALA A 105 0.97 -14.22 -2.83
C ALA A 105 0.16 -13.01 -2.33
N ILE A 106 -1.04 -12.79 -2.84
CA ILE A 106 -1.89 -11.62 -2.50
C ILE A 106 -3.17 -12.02 -1.76
N THR A 107 -3.27 -13.25 -1.25
CA THR A 107 -4.49 -13.74 -0.58
C THR A 107 -4.93 -12.83 0.57
N ALA A 108 -3.98 -12.32 1.38
CA ALA A 108 -4.31 -11.40 2.47
C ALA A 108 -4.85 -10.06 1.95
N ALA A 109 -4.24 -9.51 0.90
CA ALA A 109 -4.67 -8.26 0.27
C ALA A 109 -6.05 -8.38 -0.39
N ILE A 110 -6.37 -9.54 -0.99
CA ILE A 110 -7.73 -9.84 -1.49
C ILE A 110 -8.72 -9.84 -0.32
N GLY A 111 -8.38 -10.52 0.78
CA GLY A 111 -9.27 -10.70 1.92
C GLY A 111 -9.66 -9.41 2.64
N ASN A 112 -8.84 -8.36 2.56
CA ASN A 112 -9.11 -7.06 3.18
C ASN A 112 -9.02 -5.87 2.21
N ALA A 113 -9.25 -6.12 0.91
CA ALA A 113 -9.18 -5.12 -0.16
C ALA A 113 -9.99 -3.84 0.12
N ALA A 114 -11.23 -3.98 0.58
CA ALA A 114 -12.07 -2.85 0.94
C ALA A 114 -11.51 -2.04 2.12
N THR A 115 -10.74 -2.66 3.03
CA THR A 115 -10.14 -1.97 4.17
C THR A 115 -8.99 -1.07 3.74
N TRP A 116 -7.97 -1.62 3.06
CA TRP A 116 -6.83 -0.82 2.62
C TRP A 116 -7.19 0.11 1.46
N GLY A 117 -8.07 -0.31 0.54
CA GLY A 117 -8.49 0.51 -0.59
C GLY A 117 -9.28 1.75 -0.17
N SER A 118 -10.05 1.67 0.93
CA SER A 118 -10.87 2.79 1.43
C SER A 118 -10.08 4.04 1.84
N VAL A 119 -8.77 3.89 2.06
CA VAL A 119 -7.89 4.99 2.50
C VAL A 119 -6.90 5.42 1.42
N VAL A 120 -6.88 4.76 0.26
CA VAL A 120 -6.01 5.14 -0.86
C VAL A 120 -6.66 6.31 -1.60
N ASP A 121 -6.22 7.52 -1.26
CA ASP A 121 -6.72 8.80 -1.78
C ASP A 121 -5.69 9.59 -2.62
N GLY A 122 -4.48 9.05 -2.78
CA GLY A 122 -3.42 9.58 -3.65
C GLY A 122 -3.23 8.79 -4.95
N ASN A 123 -2.09 9.05 -5.60
CA ASN A 123 -1.63 8.39 -6.82
C ASN A 123 -1.63 6.86 -6.73
N VAL A 124 -2.20 6.20 -7.76
CA VAL A 124 -2.22 4.74 -7.89
C VAL A 124 -1.66 4.33 -9.24
N ILE A 125 -0.81 3.30 -9.25
CA ILE A 125 -0.38 2.62 -10.47
C ILE A 125 -0.62 1.12 -10.36
N ILE A 126 -1.12 0.54 -11.45
CA ILE A 126 -1.41 -0.89 -11.57
C ILE A 126 -0.68 -1.43 -12.82
N ILE A 127 0.09 -2.49 -12.64
CA ILE A 127 1.06 -2.98 -13.63
C ILE A 127 0.80 -4.47 -13.91
N GLY A 128 0.49 -4.83 -15.15
CA GLY A 128 0.25 -6.20 -15.63
C GLY A 128 1.49 -6.89 -16.19
N THR A 129 2.62 -6.78 -15.50
CA THR A 129 3.89 -7.42 -15.88
C THR A 129 4.65 -7.90 -14.64
N ASP A 130 5.77 -8.57 -14.86
CA ASP A 130 6.70 -9.13 -13.88
C ASP A 130 8.00 -8.32 -13.81
N GLU A 131 7.87 -7.03 -13.50
CA GLU A 131 8.98 -6.08 -13.54
C GLU A 131 10.14 -6.41 -12.59
N GLN A 132 9.88 -7.17 -11.52
CA GLN A 132 10.93 -7.65 -10.62
C GLN A 132 11.70 -8.82 -11.23
N TYR A 133 11.02 -9.73 -11.94
CA TYR A 133 11.67 -10.81 -12.70
C TYR A 133 12.56 -10.24 -13.81
N HIS A 134 12.07 -9.23 -14.52
CA HIS A 134 12.77 -8.55 -15.61
C HIS A 134 13.50 -7.27 -15.20
N ASN A 135 13.97 -7.19 -13.94
CA ASN A 135 14.60 -5.96 -13.42
C ASN A 135 15.79 -5.48 -14.28
N GLY A 136 16.60 -6.39 -14.81
CA GLY A 136 17.79 -6.12 -15.62
C GLY A 136 17.51 -5.77 -17.09
N THR A 137 16.27 -5.93 -17.55
CA THR A 137 15.88 -5.70 -18.97
C THR A 137 14.96 -4.50 -19.14
N GLY A 138 14.65 -3.79 -18.07
CA GLY A 138 13.82 -2.58 -18.09
C GLY A 138 12.93 -2.44 -16.88
N GLY A 139 12.61 -3.56 -16.21
CA GLY A 139 11.75 -3.58 -15.03
C GLY A 139 12.25 -2.66 -13.90
N GLN A 140 13.56 -2.56 -13.67
CA GLN A 140 14.08 -1.62 -12.68
C GLN A 140 13.81 -0.16 -13.03
N THR A 141 13.87 0.20 -14.32
CA THR A 141 13.59 1.58 -14.75
C THR A 141 12.10 1.89 -14.59
N LEU A 142 11.22 0.93 -14.88
CA LEU A 142 9.79 1.04 -14.59
C LEU A 142 9.54 1.23 -13.09
N MET A 143 10.10 0.37 -12.23
CA MET A 143 9.97 0.48 -10.77
C MET A 143 10.50 1.82 -10.25
N ASN A 144 11.63 2.31 -10.78
CA ASN A 144 12.22 3.59 -10.40
C ASN A 144 11.35 4.81 -10.71
N GLY A 145 10.48 4.74 -11.72
CA GLY A 145 9.54 5.82 -12.05
C GLY A 145 8.20 5.67 -11.33
N ALA A 146 7.71 4.44 -11.23
CA ALA A 146 6.44 4.12 -10.60
C ALA A 146 6.45 4.31 -9.07
N ALA A 147 7.50 3.87 -8.37
CA ALA A 147 7.61 4.02 -6.92
C ALA A 147 7.56 5.47 -6.42
N PRO A 148 8.33 6.44 -6.96
CA PRO A 148 8.21 7.83 -6.52
C PRO A 148 6.87 8.46 -6.90
N PHE A 149 6.24 8.04 -8.00
CA PHE A 149 4.91 8.54 -8.38
C PHE A 149 3.86 8.20 -7.32
N THR A 150 3.82 6.98 -6.80
CA THR A 150 2.79 6.55 -5.84
C THR A 150 2.88 7.28 -4.50
N VAL A 151 4.03 7.85 -4.16
CA VAL A 151 4.25 8.60 -2.91
C VAL A 151 4.42 10.10 -3.13
N ALA A 152 4.10 10.60 -4.32
CA ALA A 152 4.35 11.98 -4.72
C ALA A 152 3.41 13.00 -4.10
N GLU A 153 2.27 12.58 -3.53
CA GLU A 153 1.27 13.46 -2.92
C GLU A 153 1.40 13.50 -1.39
N PRO A 154 1.98 14.56 -0.81
CA PRO A 154 2.22 14.59 0.63
C PRO A 154 0.93 14.56 1.45
N GLY A 155 0.88 13.66 2.44
CA GLY A 155 -0.26 13.55 3.36
C GLY A 155 -1.42 12.71 2.83
N LYS A 156 -1.25 12.07 1.67
CA LYS A 156 -2.17 11.09 1.10
C LYS A 156 -1.54 9.71 1.06
N THR A 157 -2.37 8.68 0.96
CA THR A 157 -1.92 7.30 0.76
C THR A 157 -2.11 6.91 -0.71
N GLY A 158 -1.02 6.64 -1.41
CA GLY A 158 -1.05 6.08 -2.76
C GLY A 158 -1.06 4.55 -2.79
N ALA A 159 -0.99 3.97 -3.99
CA ALA A 159 -0.84 2.53 -4.14
C ALA A 159 0.03 2.11 -5.34
N TYR A 160 0.92 1.15 -5.11
CA TYR A 160 1.64 0.43 -6.15
C TYR A 160 1.13 -1.00 -6.18
N ILE A 161 0.61 -1.44 -7.32
CA ILE A 161 0.09 -2.80 -7.49
C ILE A 161 0.69 -3.43 -8.73
N SER A 162 1.61 -4.38 -8.55
CA SER A 162 1.98 -5.32 -9.60
C SER A 162 1.05 -6.52 -9.58
N LEU A 163 0.60 -6.94 -10.75
CA LEU A 163 -0.13 -8.18 -10.95
C LEU A 163 0.82 -9.36 -11.25
N SER A 164 2.12 -9.10 -11.42
CA SER A 164 3.16 -10.12 -11.62
C SER A 164 2.82 -11.03 -12.80
N CYS A 165 2.60 -12.32 -12.52
CA CYS A 165 2.09 -13.32 -13.45
C CYS A 165 0.82 -13.98 -12.91
N TYR A 166 0.11 -13.33 -11.97
CA TYR A 166 -1.01 -13.94 -11.25
C TYR A 166 -2.11 -14.43 -12.21
N TYR A 167 -2.25 -13.77 -13.35
CA TYR A 167 -3.30 -13.99 -14.35
C TYR A 167 -2.74 -14.40 -15.73
N HIS A 168 -1.47 -14.79 -15.85
CA HIS A 168 -0.82 -15.13 -17.14
C HIS A 168 -1.57 -16.18 -18.00
N GLY A 169 -2.38 -17.04 -17.39
CA GLY A 169 -3.23 -18.03 -18.07
C GLY A 169 -4.73 -17.79 -17.91
N ALA A 170 -5.15 -16.63 -17.42
CA ALA A 170 -6.55 -16.32 -17.16
C ALA A 170 -7.33 -16.21 -18.48
N ALA A 171 -8.58 -16.72 -18.46
CA ALA A 171 -9.49 -16.55 -19.60
C ALA A 171 -9.86 -15.08 -19.78
N PRO A 172 -10.30 -14.67 -20.98
CA PRO A 172 -10.74 -13.30 -21.18
C PRO A 172 -11.86 -12.87 -20.23
N SER A 173 -11.83 -11.60 -19.83
CA SER A 173 -12.78 -11.00 -18.89
C SER A 173 -12.78 -11.67 -17.49
N THR A 174 -11.63 -12.18 -17.05
CA THR A 174 -11.48 -12.71 -15.69
C THR A 174 -11.58 -11.55 -14.68
N PRO A 175 -12.48 -11.62 -13.68
CA PRO A 175 -12.61 -10.54 -12.69
C PRO A 175 -11.37 -10.36 -11.82
N LEU A 176 -11.08 -9.10 -11.46
CA LEU A 176 -10.04 -8.71 -10.50
C LEU A 176 -10.69 -8.24 -9.17
N PRO A 177 -11.22 -9.15 -8.34
CA PRO A 177 -12.02 -8.78 -7.17
C PRO A 177 -11.27 -7.93 -6.14
N MET A 178 -9.93 -8.05 -6.08
CA MET A 178 -9.10 -7.18 -5.25
C MET A 178 -9.19 -5.72 -5.68
N LEU A 179 -9.09 -5.44 -6.99
CA LEU A 179 -9.16 -4.08 -7.52
C LEU A 179 -10.59 -3.55 -7.48
N ASP A 180 -11.59 -4.39 -7.78
CA ASP A 180 -13.00 -4.03 -7.61
C ASP A 180 -13.28 -3.56 -6.19
N ALA A 181 -12.88 -4.35 -5.19
CA ALA A 181 -13.11 -4.02 -3.79
C ALA A 181 -12.30 -2.80 -3.31
N ALA A 182 -11.14 -2.55 -3.89
CA ALA A 182 -10.28 -1.43 -3.50
C ALA A 182 -10.67 -0.11 -4.17
N PHE A 183 -11.04 -0.13 -5.46
CA PHE A 183 -11.10 1.06 -6.30
C PHE A 183 -12.35 1.19 -7.18
N GLY A 184 -13.28 0.24 -7.13
CA GLY A 184 -14.44 0.24 -8.00
C GLY A 184 -15.64 -0.51 -7.41
N SER A 185 -16.35 -1.18 -8.30
CA SER A 185 -17.46 -2.09 -8.03
C SER A 185 -17.20 -3.44 -8.70
N THR A 186 -17.94 -4.47 -8.30
CA THR A 186 -17.78 -5.81 -8.88
C THR A 186 -17.91 -5.79 -10.40
N GLY A 187 -16.87 -6.25 -11.10
CA GLY A 187 -16.81 -6.33 -12.56
C GLY A 187 -16.26 -5.07 -13.23
N ASP A 188 -15.86 -4.04 -12.47
CA ASP A 188 -15.23 -2.85 -13.04
C ASP A 188 -13.84 -3.18 -13.59
N PHE A 189 -13.08 -4.03 -12.88
CA PHE A 189 -11.78 -4.51 -13.33
C PHE A 189 -11.87 -5.95 -13.82
N THR A 190 -11.48 -6.15 -15.07
CA THR A 190 -11.31 -7.49 -15.63
C THR A 190 -10.02 -7.58 -16.43
N THR A 191 -9.47 -8.79 -16.50
CA THR A 191 -8.20 -9.07 -17.16
C THR A 191 -8.29 -10.29 -18.09
N THR A 192 -7.44 -10.28 -19.09
CA THR A 192 -7.09 -11.44 -19.92
C THR A 192 -5.64 -11.80 -19.66
N GLY A 193 -5.36 -13.08 -19.43
CA GLY A 193 -4.01 -13.62 -19.47
C GLY A 193 -3.51 -13.72 -20.90
N VAL A 194 -2.22 -13.46 -21.14
CA VAL A 194 -1.63 -13.45 -22.47
C VAL A 194 -0.83 -14.74 -22.71
N PRO A 195 -1.36 -15.72 -23.47
CA PRO A 195 -0.64 -16.96 -23.75
C PRO A 195 0.64 -16.69 -24.54
N GLY A 196 1.78 -17.08 -23.97
CA GLY A 196 3.10 -16.87 -24.59
C GLY A 196 3.63 -15.44 -24.51
N CYS A 197 2.96 -14.56 -23.73
CA CYS A 197 3.27 -13.15 -23.47
C CYS A 197 3.51 -12.26 -24.70
N PHE A 198 3.50 -10.95 -24.49
CA PHE A 198 3.83 -9.97 -25.52
C PHE A 198 5.13 -9.25 -25.17
N ASP A 199 5.89 -8.86 -26.20
CA ASP A 199 7.25 -8.31 -26.02
C ASP A 199 7.45 -6.94 -26.70
N SER A 200 6.38 -6.40 -27.28
CA SER A 200 6.39 -5.08 -27.91
C SER A 200 5.33 -4.22 -27.26
N ALA A 201 5.79 -3.20 -26.55
CA ALA A 201 4.97 -2.24 -25.84
C ALA A 201 5.05 -0.85 -26.47
N HIS A 202 4.06 -0.02 -26.17
CA HIS A 202 4.01 1.38 -26.54
C HIS A 202 3.41 2.21 -25.42
N ILE A 203 4.10 3.28 -25.06
CA ILE A 203 3.62 4.30 -24.12
C ILE A 203 2.67 5.23 -24.86
N VAL A 204 1.45 5.35 -24.35
CA VAL A 204 0.36 6.10 -24.99
C VAL A 204 -0.01 7.39 -24.24
N ALA A 205 0.66 7.67 -23.13
CA ALA A 205 0.44 8.84 -22.29
C ALA A 205 1.76 9.43 -21.77
N THR A 206 1.81 10.75 -21.63
CA THR A 206 2.91 11.43 -20.93
C THR A 206 2.57 11.52 -19.46
N HIS A 207 3.25 10.72 -18.63
CA HIS A 207 2.87 10.57 -17.22
C HIS A 207 4.09 10.57 -16.28
N PRO A 208 4.03 11.19 -15.08
CA PRO A 208 5.17 11.27 -14.15
C PRO A 208 5.78 9.93 -13.74
N ALA A 209 4.96 8.87 -13.69
CA ALA A 209 5.43 7.51 -13.44
C ALA A 209 6.44 7.00 -14.48
N PHE A 210 6.47 7.60 -15.67
CA PHE A 210 7.39 7.26 -16.76
C PHE A 210 8.46 8.33 -16.95
N THR A 211 8.07 9.60 -16.97
CA THR A 211 9.00 10.70 -17.30
C THR A 211 10.07 10.91 -16.21
N SER A 212 9.77 10.59 -14.94
CA SER A 212 10.71 10.78 -13.82
C SER A 212 11.94 9.87 -13.90
N ALA A 213 11.79 8.66 -14.43
CA ALA A 213 12.86 7.69 -14.60
C ALA A 213 13.29 7.51 -16.06
N GLY A 214 12.68 8.23 -17.00
CA GLY A 214 12.96 8.10 -18.43
C GLY A 214 12.52 6.75 -19.01
N VAL A 215 11.36 6.23 -18.56
CA VAL A 215 10.75 5.04 -19.13
C VAL A 215 10.36 5.34 -20.59
N THR A 216 10.75 4.45 -21.50
CA THR A 216 10.48 4.54 -22.94
C THR A 216 9.84 3.24 -23.44
N ASP A 217 9.33 3.22 -24.67
CA ASP A 217 8.88 1.97 -25.33
C ASP A 217 9.95 0.88 -25.29
N ALA A 218 11.21 1.25 -25.50
CA ALA A 218 12.35 0.32 -25.43
C ALA A 218 12.60 -0.19 -24.01
N THR A 219 12.29 0.61 -22.98
CA THR A 219 12.34 0.17 -21.57
C THR A 219 11.28 -0.89 -21.30
N LEU A 220 10.11 -0.80 -21.94
CA LEU A 220 8.97 -1.69 -21.72
C LEU A 220 8.88 -2.85 -22.71
N SER A 221 9.81 -2.96 -23.65
CA SER A 221 9.81 -3.97 -24.72
C SER A 221 11.08 -4.81 -24.69
N GLY A 222 11.06 -5.97 -25.35
CA GLY A 222 12.25 -6.78 -25.56
C GLY A 222 12.74 -7.50 -24.30
N TRP A 223 11.85 -7.76 -23.34
CA TRP A 223 12.18 -8.52 -22.13
C TRP A 223 12.27 -10.02 -22.40
N GLY A 224 11.78 -10.45 -23.57
CA GLY A 224 11.45 -11.81 -23.92
C GLY A 224 10.02 -12.19 -23.49
N CYS A 225 9.39 -11.38 -22.63
CA CYS A 225 8.06 -11.60 -22.06
C CYS A 225 7.50 -10.34 -21.38
N SER A 226 7.53 -9.17 -22.02
CA SER A 226 7.16 -7.89 -21.37
C SER A 226 5.74 -7.77 -20.78
N VAL A 227 4.74 -8.52 -21.27
CA VAL A 227 3.35 -8.40 -20.81
C VAL A 227 2.73 -9.78 -20.56
N HIS A 228 2.31 -10.00 -19.32
CA HIS A 228 1.78 -11.29 -18.86
C HIS A 228 0.26 -11.32 -18.78
N GLU A 229 -0.33 -10.21 -18.39
CA GLU A 229 -1.77 -10.01 -18.40
C GLU A 229 -2.10 -8.56 -18.79
N ALA A 230 -3.32 -8.37 -19.28
CA ALA A 230 -3.77 -7.08 -19.75
C ALA A 230 -5.23 -6.84 -19.36
N PHE A 231 -5.62 -5.58 -19.27
CA PHE A 231 -6.95 -5.19 -18.81
C PHE A 231 -7.97 -5.21 -19.95
N ASP A 232 -9.14 -5.79 -19.68
CA ASP A 232 -10.28 -5.75 -20.60
C ASP A 232 -11.27 -4.64 -20.22
N ALA A 233 -11.39 -4.36 -18.92
CA ALA A 233 -12.22 -3.30 -18.37
C ALA A 233 -11.58 -2.70 -17.11
N TRP A 234 -11.79 -1.40 -16.91
CA TRP A 234 -11.38 -0.63 -15.75
C TRP A 234 -12.27 0.63 -15.60
N PRO A 235 -12.36 1.24 -14.41
CA PRO A 235 -13.06 2.50 -14.22
C PRO A 235 -12.42 3.64 -15.04
N VAL A 236 -13.26 4.55 -15.56
CA VAL A 236 -12.82 5.73 -16.34
C VAL A 236 -11.84 6.65 -15.59
N GLY A 237 -11.79 6.56 -14.26
CA GLY A 237 -10.83 7.30 -13.44
C GLY A 237 -9.38 6.81 -13.56
N PHE A 238 -9.12 5.71 -14.28
CA PHE A 238 -7.78 5.23 -14.59
C PHE A 238 -7.42 5.52 -16.05
N GLU A 239 -6.29 6.20 -16.24
CA GLU A 239 -5.65 6.42 -17.53
C GLU A 239 -4.83 5.19 -17.93
N VAL A 240 -4.85 4.86 -19.23
CA VAL A 240 -3.94 3.87 -19.81
C VAL A 240 -2.60 4.53 -20.07
N LEU A 241 -1.53 4.02 -19.48
CA LEU A 241 -0.18 4.55 -19.69
C LEU A 241 0.56 3.80 -20.79
N ALA A 242 0.37 2.48 -20.86
CA ALA A 242 1.05 1.64 -21.85
C ALA A 242 0.16 0.49 -22.35
N ILE A 243 0.36 0.15 -23.61
CA ILE A 243 -0.28 -0.96 -24.31
C ILE A 243 0.77 -1.93 -24.84
N ALA A 244 0.42 -3.21 -24.95
CA ALA A 244 1.10 -4.12 -25.86
C ALA A 244 0.61 -3.82 -27.29
N LEU A 245 1.51 -3.77 -28.27
CA LEU A 245 1.21 -3.49 -29.69
C LEU A 245 0.61 -4.71 -30.41
N THR A 246 -0.33 -5.37 -29.76
CA THR A 246 -1.04 -6.55 -30.22
C THR A 246 -2.42 -6.56 -29.60
N GLY A 247 -3.35 -7.28 -30.24
CA GLY A 247 -4.77 -7.19 -29.94
C GLY A 247 -5.39 -5.89 -30.47
N THR A 248 -6.68 -5.70 -30.16
CA THR A 248 -7.49 -4.54 -30.63
C THR A 248 -8.39 -3.98 -29.53
N ALA A 249 -8.04 -4.25 -28.27
CA ALA A 249 -8.90 -3.95 -27.12
C ALA A 249 -9.00 -2.45 -26.82
N TYR A 250 -7.97 -1.67 -27.17
CA TYR A 250 -7.89 -0.26 -26.84
C TYR A 250 -7.39 0.57 -28.03
N ASN A 251 -8.02 1.73 -28.24
CA ASN A 251 -7.59 2.76 -29.19
C ASN A 251 -7.02 3.92 -28.39
N ALA A 252 -5.71 4.13 -28.50
CA ALA A 252 -4.99 5.18 -27.79
C ALA A 252 -5.21 6.57 -28.40
N PRO A 253 -4.99 7.65 -27.62
CA PRO A 253 -5.13 9.02 -28.11
C PRO A 253 -4.21 9.37 -29.30
N ASP A 254 -3.04 8.74 -29.39
CA ASP A 254 -2.10 8.89 -30.51
C ASP A 254 -2.46 8.08 -31.77
N GLY A 255 -3.57 7.32 -31.71
CA GLY A 255 -4.08 6.50 -32.81
C GLY A 255 -3.51 5.08 -32.85
N THR A 256 -2.61 4.70 -31.94
CA THR A 256 -2.17 3.30 -31.81
C THR A 256 -3.27 2.42 -31.24
N ILE A 257 -3.22 1.13 -31.58
CA ILE A 257 -4.20 0.14 -31.15
C ILE A 257 -3.45 -1.02 -30.51
N GLY A 258 -3.96 -1.49 -29.38
CA GLY A 258 -3.33 -2.60 -28.67
C GLY A 258 -4.12 -3.06 -27.45
N THR A 259 -3.43 -3.72 -26.54
CA THR A 259 -4.02 -4.27 -25.30
C THR A 259 -3.38 -3.58 -24.09
N PRO A 260 -4.15 -2.88 -23.24
CA PRO A 260 -3.62 -2.06 -22.16
C PRO A 260 -3.17 -2.90 -20.97
N TYR A 261 -2.01 -2.60 -20.40
CA TYR A 261 -1.45 -3.40 -19.30
C TYR A 261 -0.81 -2.56 -18.19
N ILE A 262 -0.70 -1.24 -18.35
CA ILE A 262 -0.33 -0.33 -17.26
C ILE A 262 -1.40 0.74 -17.15
N LEU A 263 -2.03 0.82 -15.98
CA LEU A 263 -3.04 1.81 -15.64
C LEU A 263 -2.54 2.71 -14.51
N ALA A 264 -2.94 3.97 -14.50
CA ALA A 264 -2.71 4.85 -13.37
C ALA A 264 -3.89 5.78 -13.11
N ARG A 265 -4.02 6.24 -11.87
CA ARG A 265 -4.89 7.37 -11.50
C ARG A 265 -4.15 8.30 -10.55
N GLY A 266 -4.65 9.53 -10.45
CA GLY A 266 -3.96 10.63 -9.77
C GLY A 266 -3.39 11.59 -10.80
N VAL A 267 -2.71 12.65 -10.33
CA VAL A 267 -2.24 13.78 -11.13
C VAL A 267 -3.31 14.42 -12.05
N GLU A 268 -4.15 15.28 -11.44
CA GLU A 268 -4.66 16.50 -12.10
C GLU A 268 -3.85 17.72 -11.63
#